data_AF-A0A952XGT6-F1
#
_entry.id   AF-A0A952XGT6-F1
#
_cell.length_a   1.000
_cell.length_b   1.000
_cell.length_c   1.000
_cell.angle_alpha   90.00
_cell.angle_beta   90.00
_cell.angle_gamma   90.00
#
_symmetry.space_group_name_H-M   'P 1'
#
loop_
_entity.id
_entity.type
_entity.pdbx_description
1 polymer ?
#
loop_
_entity_poly.entity_id
_entity_poly.type
_entity_poly.pdbx_seq_one_letter_code
_entity_poly.pdbx_strand_id
1 'polypeptide(L)'
;SGVAMLATMDDERVREALKALDREITNHPRITHNILLRAVTAARANGYGLVRDTTVLGIGGVGVVLPAKAGRPMLGLGVAMPSERLSAARVEQIYRLLCEARAKL
;
A
#
# COMPACT_ATOMS: atom_id res chain seq x y z
N SER A 1 -1.10 2.51 -1.92
CA SER A 1 -2.45 2.08 -1.52
C SER A 1 -2.68 0.58 -1.71
N GLY A 2 -2.24 -0.05 -2.81
CA GLY A 2 -2.43 -1.50 -3.03
C GLY A 2 -1.95 -2.41 -1.88
N VAL A 3 -0.76 -2.17 -1.33
CA VAL A 3 -0.27 -2.89 -0.13
C VAL A 3 -1.21 -2.72 1.07
N ALA A 4 -1.77 -1.52 1.26
CA ALA A 4 -2.73 -1.28 2.34
C ALA A 4 -4.03 -2.09 2.13
N MET A 5 -4.47 -2.26 0.88
CA MET A 5 -5.64 -3.08 0.54
C MET A 5 -5.36 -4.58 0.75
N LEU A 6 -4.18 -5.06 0.36
CA LEU A 6 -3.77 -6.44 0.64
C LEU A 6 -3.70 -6.69 2.16
N ALA A 7 -3.28 -5.69 2.93
CA ALA A 7 -3.20 -5.79 4.39
C ALA A 7 -4.55 -6.00 5.10
N THR A 8 -5.69 -5.70 4.45
CA THR A 8 -7.03 -5.98 5.01
C THR A 8 -7.52 -7.40 4.77
N MET A 9 -6.82 -8.18 3.94
CA MET A 9 -7.15 -9.57 3.65
C MET A 9 -6.42 -10.51 4.61
N ASP A 10 -6.93 -11.73 4.78
CA ASP A 10 -6.17 -12.80 5.44
C ASP A 10 -4.98 -13.28 4.58
N ASP A 11 -4.10 -14.07 5.19
CA ASP A 11 -2.86 -14.50 4.52
C ASP A 11 -3.10 -15.42 3.32
N GLU A 12 -4.15 -16.24 3.37
CA GLU A 12 -4.49 -17.13 2.25
C GLU A 12 -4.90 -16.30 1.04
N ARG A 13 -5.80 -15.33 1.25
CA ARG A 13 -6.29 -14.45 0.21
C ARG A 13 -5.20 -13.52 -0.34
N VAL A 14 -4.27 -13.08 0.50
CA VAL A 14 -3.09 -12.34 0.02
C VAL A 14 -2.25 -13.22 -0.90
N ARG A 15 -1.95 -14.47 -0.52
CA ARG A 15 -1.16 -15.39 -1.36
C ARG A 15 -1.85 -15.67 -2.70
N GLU A 16 -3.17 -15.89 -2.68
CA GLU A 16 -3.96 -16.04 -3.91
C GLU A 16 -3.88 -14.81 -4.81
N ALA A 17 -4.05 -13.62 -4.24
CA ALA A 17 -3.98 -12.36 -5.00
C ALA A 17 -2.59 -12.14 -5.61
N LEU A 18 -1.52 -12.43 -4.87
CA LEU A 18 -0.15 -12.31 -5.38
C LEU A 18 0.13 -13.33 -6.48
N LYS A 19 -0.35 -14.58 -6.34
CA LYS A 19 -0.22 -15.61 -7.37
C LYS A 19 -0.95 -15.23 -8.67
N ALA A 20 -2.12 -14.61 -8.55
CA ALA A 20 -2.86 -14.10 -9.70
C ALA A 20 -2.10 -12.99 -10.47
N LEU A 21 -1.11 -12.36 -9.82
CA LEU A 21 -0.27 -11.28 -10.38
C LEU A 21 1.14 -11.77 -10.76
N ASP A 22 1.40 -13.08 -10.83
CA ASP A 22 2.73 -13.64 -11.10
C ASP A 22 3.36 -13.07 -12.39
N ARG A 23 2.55 -12.88 -13.43
CA ARG A 23 3.01 -12.32 -14.70
C ARG A 23 3.44 -10.86 -14.54
N GLU A 24 2.64 -10.05 -13.88
CA GLU A 24 2.95 -8.64 -13.60
C GLU A 24 4.18 -8.52 -12.70
N ILE A 25 4.27 -9.33 -11.65
CA ILE A 25 5.41 -9.33 -10.73
C ILE A 25 6.70 -9.67 -11.49
N THR A 26 6.66 -10.64 -12.40
CA THR A 26 7.80 -11.02 -13.25
C THR A 26 8.29 -9.86 -14.13
N ASN A 27 7.39 -8.98 -14.56
CA ASN A 27 7.73 -7.79 -15.37
C ASN A 27 8.32 -6.63 -14.53
N HIS A 28 8.30 -6.73 -13.20
CA HIS A 28 8.80 -5.71 -12.28
C HIS A 28 9.97 -6.25 -11.44
N PRO A 29 11.22 -6.15 -11.91
CA PRO A 29 12.36 -6.85 -11.30
C PRO A 29 12.69 -6.41 -9.86
N ARG A 30 12.14 -5.28 -9.39
CA ARG A 30 12.30 -4.78 -8.01
C ARG A 30 11.19 -5.26 -7.06
N ILE A 31 10.23 -6.02 -7.55
CA ILE A 31 9.10 -6.52 -6.78
C ILE A 31 9.17 -8.04 -6.77
N THR A 32 9.05 -8.62 -5.59
CA THR A 32 8.90 -10.07 -5.40
C THR A 32 7.74 -10.33 -4.46
N HIS A 33 7.21 -11.55 -4.49
CA HIS A 33 6.22 -12.00 -3.51
C HIS A 33 6.66 -11.73 -2.07
N ASN A 34 7.91 -12.08 -1.72
CA ASN A 34 8.43 -11.87 -0.38
C ASN A 34 8.49 -10.38 0.01
N ILE A 35 8.88 -9.49 -0.92
CA ILE A 35 8.87 -8.05 -0.68
C ILE A 35 7.44 -7.57 -0.41
N LEU A 36 6.46 -8.01 -1.20
CA LEU A 36 5.05 -7.64 -1.02
C LEU A 36 4.48 -8.18 0.28
N LEU A 37 4.78 -9.42 0.65
CA LEU A 37 4.37 -10.03 1.92
C LEU A 37 4.94 -9.26 3.13
N ARG A 38 6.23 -8.90 3.09
CA ARG A 38 6.83 -8.05 4.14
C ARG A 38 6.17 -6.68 4.22
N ALA A 39 5.85 -6.08 3.08
CA ALA A 39 5.15 -4.80 3.03
C ALA A 39 3.72 -4.90 3.60
N VAL A 40 3.02 -6.01 3.34
CA VAL A 40 1.70 -6.32 3.92
C VAL A 40 1.80 -6.44 5.44
N THR A 41 2.76 -7.21 5.97
CA THR A 41 2.97 -7.35 7.42
C THR A 41 3.27 -6.00 8.07
N ALA A 42 4.15 -5.20 7.47
CA ALA A 42 4.46 -3.86 7.96
C ALA A 42 3.23 -2.94 7.93
N ALA A 43 2.40 -3.05 6.88
CA ALA A 43 1.19 -2.25 6.76
C ALA A 43 0.13 -2.59 7.80
N ARG A 44 -0.02 -3.88 8.15
CA ARG A 44 -0.90 -4.32 9.24
C ARG A 44 -0.44 -3.75 10.59
N ALA A 45 0.87 -3.73 10.84
CA ALA A 45 1.43 -3.19 12.08
C ALA A 45 1.30 -1.67 12.19
N ASN A 46 1.48 -0.95 11.07
CA ASN A 46 1.56 0.52 11.08
C ASN A 46 0.25 1.23 10.73
N GLY A 47 -0.73 0.51 10.16
CA GLY A 47 -2.01 1.08 9.71
C GLY A 47 -1.97 1.75 8.32
N TYR A 48 -0.83 1.71 7.63
CA TYR A 48 -0.66 2.25 6.29
C TYR A 48 0.28 1.40 5.42
N GLY A 49 0.02 1.36 4.12
CA GLY A 49 0.93 0.79 3.13
C GLY A 49 2.02 1.78 2.73
N LEU A 50 3.28 1.33 2.72
CA LEU A 50 4.44 2.11 2.31
C LEU A 50 5.23 1.34 1.24
N VAL A 51 5.53 2.00 0.12
CA VAL A 51 6.39 1.47 -0.94
C VAL A 51 7.42 2.53 -1.33
N ARG A 52 8.62 2.09 -1.72
CA ARG A 52 9.68 2.94 -2.25
C ARG A 52 10.38 2.23 -3.39
N ASP A 53 10.57 2.94 -4.50
CA ASP A 53 11.38 2.51 -5.65
C ASP A 53 10.95 1.15 -6.25
N THR A 54 9.68 0.78 -6.09
CA THR A 54 9.15 -0.50 -6.54
C THR A 54 8.70 -0.42 -8.00
N THR A 55 7.59 0.27 -8.27
CA THR A 55 6.98 0.38 -9.60
C THR A 55 7.68 1.42 -10.45
N VAL A 56 8.02 2.58 -9.87
CA VAL A 56 8.73 3.68 -10.53
C VAL A 56 9.98 4.00 -9.70
N LEU A 57 11.14 4.00 -10.35
CA LEU A 57 12.40 4.30 -9.69
C LEU A 57 12.41 5.77 -9.21
N GLY A 58 12.85 6.01 -7.99
CA GLY A 58 12.88 7.35 -7.38
C GLY A 58 11.53 7.81 -6.82
N ILE A 59 10.47 7.01 -6.94
CA ILE A 59 9.13 7.34 -6.42
C ILE A 59 8.73 6.34 -5.35
N GLY A 60 8.19 6.87 -4.26
CA GLY A 60 7.52 6.08 -3.23
C GLY A 60 6.12 6.59 -2.99
N GLY A 61 5.42 5.92 -2.07
CA GLY A 61 4.10 6.37 -1.67
C GLY A 61 3.61 5.76 -0.37
N VAL A 62 2.74 6.52 0.28
CA VAL A 62 2.00 6.12 1.48
C VAL A 62 0.54 5.98 1.09
N GLY A 63 -0.15 4.94 1.59
CA GLY A 63 -1.58 4.80 1.34
C GLY A 63 -2.33 4.09 2.46
N VAL A 64 -3.62 4.37 2.50
CA VAL A 64 -4.60 3.80 3.43
C VAL A 64 -5.77 3.19 2.66
N VAL A 65 -6.59 2.43 3.36
CA VAL A 65 -7.85 1.90 2.83
C VAL A 65 -9.01 2.78 3.25
N LEU A 66 -9.88 3.08 2.27
CA LEU A 66 -11.22 3.55 2.48
C LEU A 66 -12.13 2.31 2.58
N PRO A 67 -12.69 1.98 3.76
CA PRO A 67 -13.48 0.78 3.93
C PRO A 67 -14.75 0.84 3.07
N ALA A 68 -15.25 -0.33 2.69
CA ALA A 68 -16.54 -0.45 2.02
C ALA A 68 -17.67 0.05 2.94
N LYS A 69 -18.64 0.73 2.35
CA LYS A 69 -19.89 1.18 3.00
C LYS A 69 -21.05 0.88 2.06
N ALA A 70 -22.29 0.90 2.54
CA ALA A 70 -23.46 0.67 1.67
C ALA A 70 -23.42 1.63 0.46
N GLY A 71 -23.44 1.06 -0.75
CA GLY A 71 -23.34 1.82 -2.00
C GLY A 71 -21.93 2.28 -2.40
N ARG A 72 -20.88 1.93 -1.64
CA ARG A 72 -19.49 2.27 -1.98
C ARG A 72 -18.52 1.09 -1.83
N PRO A 73 -17.78 0.73 -2.91
CA PRO A 73 -16.76 -0.31 -2.82
C PRO A 73 -15.60 0.12 -1.91
N MET A 74 -14.80 -0.86 -1.48
CA MET A 74 -13.50 -0.60 -0.85
C MET A 74 -12.56 0.08 -1.84
N LEU A 75 -11.89 1.14 -1.42
CA LEU A 75 -10.97 1.90 -2.26
C LEU A 75 -9.62 2.11 -1.56
N GLY A 76 -8.58 2.35 -2.34
CA GLY A 76 -7.28 2.76 -1.84
C GLY A 76 -7.08 4.26 -2.00
N LEU A 77 -6.66 4.95 -0.94
CA LEU A 77 -6.24 6.36 -0.99
C LEU A 77 -4.73 6.43 -0.74
N GLY A 78 -4.01 7.30 -1.44
CA GLY A 78 -2.59 7.46 -1.18
C GLY A 78 -1.97 8.67 -1.84
N VAL A 79 -0.74 8.98 -1.40
CA VAL A 79 0.10 10.05 -1.92
C VAL A 79 1.37 9.41 -2.48
N ALA A 80 1.73 9.78 -3.70
CA ALA A 80 3.00 9.41 -4.33
C ALA A 80 3.92 10.64 -4.39
N MET A 81 5.21 10.43 -4.12
CA MET A 81 6.21 11.51 -4.14
C MET A 81 7.62 10.95 -4.29
N PRO A 82 8.65 11.79 -4.52
CA PRO A 82 10.03 11.32 -4.58
C PRO A 82 10.42 10.54 -3.32
N SER A 83 11.04 9.37 -3.49
CA SER A 83 11.41 8.45 -2.40
C SER A 83 12.31 9.15 -1.36
N GLU A 84 13.20 10.02 -1.80
CA GLU A 84 14.10 10.83 -0.94
C GLU A 84 13.34 11.78 0.01
N ARG A 85 12.10 12.16 -0.32
CA ARG A 85 11.26 13.02 0.52
C ARG A 85 10.45 12.24 1.55
N LEU A 86 10.44 10.91 1.49
CA LEU A 86 9.71 10.03 2.40
C LEU A 86 10.53 9.64 3.64
N SER A 87 10.96 10.63 4.42
CA SER A 87 11.49 10.39 5.77
C SER A 87 10.42 9.79 6.69
N ALA A 88 10.82 9.16 7.80
CA ALA A 88 9.87 8.58 8.76
C ALA A 88 8.86 9.63 9.28
N ALA A 89 9.35 10.83 9.65
CA ALA A 89 8.50 11.93 10.08
C ALA A 89 7.52 12.38 8.98
N ARG A 90 7.96 12.39 7.72
CA ARG A 90 7.09 12.75 6.59
C ARG A 90 6.02 11.68 6.35
N VAL A 91 6.37 10.41 6.42
CA VAL A 91 5.43 9.29 6.29
C VAL A 91 4.33 9.40 7.33
N GLU A 92 4.70 9.64 8.59
CA GLU A 92 3.74 9.79 9.69
C GLU A 92 2.83 11.02 9.51
N GLN A 93 3.38 12.14 9.04
CA GLN A 93 2.57 13.31 8.69
C GLN A 93 1.56 12.99 7.58
N ILE A 94 1.99 12.33 6.50
CA ILE A 94 1.12 11.96 5.38
C ILE A 94 0.04 10.98 5.84
N TYR A 95 0.39 10.00 6.66
CA TYR A 95 -0.56 9.05 7.22
C TYR A 95 -1.69 9.74 7.98
N ARG A 96 -1.37 10.72 8.85
CA ARG A 96 -2.37 11.52 9.57
C ARG A 96 -3.29 12.28 8.61
N LEU A 97 -2.73 12.96 7.61
CA LEU A 97 -3.51 13.68 6.59
C LEU A 97 -4.43 12.74 5.79
N LEU A 98 -3.95 11.54 5.45
CA LEU A 98 -4.75 10.52 4.78
C LEU A 98 -5.90 10.02 5.66
N CYS A 99 -5.68 9.88 6.97
CA CYS A 99 -6.73 9.52 7.92
C CYS A 99 -7.80 10.62 8.05
N GLU A 100 -7.38 11.89 8.10
CA GLU A 100 -8.31 13.04 8.09
C GLU A 100 -9.11 13.11 6.79
N ALA A 101 -8.46 12.91 5.64
CA ALA A 101 -9.13 12.87 4.35
C ALA A 101 -10.12 11.71 4.26
N ARG A 102 -9.74 10.51 4.73
CA ARG A 102 -10.62 9.34 4.79
C ARG A 102 -11.89 9.60 5.59
N ALA A 103 -11.83 10.39 6.66
CA ALA A 103 -13.02 10.71 7.47
C ALA A 103 -14.05 11.55 6.70
N LYS A 104 -13.61 12.28 5.65
CA LYS A 104 -14.45 13.15 4.82
C LYS A 104 -14.93 12.48 3.53
N LEU A 105 -14.35 11.32 3.18
CA LEU A 105 -14.71 10.51 2.03
C LEU A 105 -15.58 9.34 2.47
#